data_AF-A0A6L3XR57-F1
#
_entry.id   AF-A0A6L3XR57-F1
#
_cell.length_a   1.000
_cell.length_b   1.000
_cell.length_c   1.000
_cell.angle_alpha   90.00
_cell.angle_beta   90.00
_cell.angle_gamma   90.00
#
_symmetry.space_group_name_H-M   'P 1'
#
loop_
_entity.id
_entity.type
_entity.pdbx_description
1 polymer ?
#
loop_
_entity_poly.entity_id
_entity_poly.type
_entity_poly.pdbx_seq_one_letter_code
_entity_poly.pdbx_strand_id
1 'polypeptide(L)'
;MPYDNVYSEKRTPGALRTVWRNFYGDTTAMIGFYGCIGLVLLCVLGSWFAPYGIDQQFLGYQLLPPSWSRYGEVSFFLGTDDLGRDVLSRLLSGAA
;
A
#
# COMPACT_ATOMS: atom_id res chain seq x y z
N MET A 1 -7.82 3.38 -61.50
CA MET A 1 -8.58 2.34 -60.77
C MET A 1 -8.21 2.49 -59.30
N PRO A 2 -9.16 2.71 -58.38
CA PRO A 2 -8.81 2.76 -56.96
C PRO A 2 -8.54 1.33 -56.49
N TYR A 3 -7.42 1.13 -55.79
CA TYR A 3 -7.11 -0.14 -55.16
C TYR A 3 -7.94 -0.23 -53.88
N ASP A 4 -9.04 -0.98 -53.91
CA ASP A 4 -9.75 -1.34 -52.70
C ASP A 4 -8.84 -2.19 -51.83
N ASN A 5 -8.59 -1.71 -50.61
CA ASN A 5 -7.75 -2.37 -49.62
C ASN A 5 -8.54 -3.53 -48.99
N VAL A 6 -8.77 -4.60 -49.76
CA VAL A 6 -9.62 -5.75 -49.42
C VAL A 6 -9.06 -6.56 -48.23
N TYR A 7 -7.75 -6.46 -47.99
CA TYR A 7 -7.11 -7.02 -46.80
C TYR A 7 -6.98 -5.92 -45.74
N SER A 8 -8.04 -5.73 -44.97
CA SER A 8 -7.92 -5.04 -43.68
C SER A 8 -7.02 -5.92 -42.80
N GLU A 9 -5.72 -5.70 -42.88
CA GLU A 9 -4.71 -6.39 -42.08
C GLU A 9 -5.07 -6.11 -40.62
N LYS A 10 -5.68 -7.10 -39.96
CA LYS A 10 -6.01 -7.02 -38.54
C LYS A 10 -4.69 -6.86 -37.81
N ARG A 11 -4.30 -5.61 -37.53
CA ARG A 11 -3.13 -5.31 -36.71
C ARG A 11 -3.28 -6.12 -35.43
N THR A 12 -2.37 -7.06 -35.23
CA THR A 12 -2.35 -7.84 -34.00
C THR A 12 -2.27 -6.85 -32.85
N PRO A 13 -3.17 -6.95 -31.85
CA PRO A 13 -3.11 -6.05 -30.72
C PRO A 13 -1.71 -6.14 -30.11
N GLY A 14 -1.07 -4.98 -29.88
CA GLY A 14 0.31 -4.92 -29.42
C GLY A 14 0.55 -5.85 -28.22
N ALA A 15 1.74 -6.46 -28.15
CA ALA A 15 2.06 -7.49 -27.16
C ALA A 15 1.68 -7.08 -25.72
N LEU A 16 1.97 -5.83 -25.34
CA LEU A 16 1.62 -5.27 -24.03
C LEU A 16 0.11 -5.28 -23.75
N ARG A 17 -0.72 -4.97 -24.75
CA ARG A 17 -2.18 -4.96 -24.60
C ARG A 17 -2.72 -6.37 -24.40
N THR A 18 -2.12 -7.36 -25.04
CA THR A 18 -2.51 -8.77 -24.90
C THR A 18 -2.10 -9.31 -23.53
N VAL A 19 -0.88 -8.99 -23.07
CA VAL A 19 -0.41 -9.35 -21.71
C VAL A 19 -1.30 -8.71 -20.65
N TRP A 20 -1.58 -7.41 -20.76
CA TRP A 20 -2.43 -6.70 -19.79
C TRP A 20 -3.84 -7.29 -19.74
N ARG A 21 -4.45 -7.61 -20.88
CA ARG A 21 -5.78 -8.22 -20.93
C ARG A 21 -5.80 -9.59 -20.24
N ASN A 22 -4.78 -10.42 -20.48
CA ASN A 22 -4.70 -11.73 -19.84
C ASN A 22 -4.46 -11.60 -18.33
N PHE A 23 -3.61 -10.65 -17.92
CA PHE A 23 -3.32 -10.37 -16.51
C PHE A 23 -4.56 -9.86 -15.76
N TYR A 24 -5.30 -8.91 -16.35
CA TYR A 24 -6.54 -8.39 -15.77
C TYR A 24 -7.66 -9.42 -15.69
N GLY A 25 -7.62 -10.46 -16.52
CA GLY A 25 -8.57 -11.58 -16.48
C GLY A 25 -8.32 -12.58 -15.34
N ASP A 26 -7.16 -12.53 -14.69
CA ASP A 26 -6.81 -13.40 -13.56
C ASP A 26 -7.03 -12.67 -12.23
N THR A 27 -8.06 -13.08 -11.48
CA THR A 27 -8.42 -12.51 -10.18
C THR A 27 -7.27 -12.63 -9.16
N THR A 28 -6.53 -13.74 -9.17
CA THR A 28 -5.44 -13.98 -8.21
C THR A 28 -4.28 -13.03 -8.49
N ALA A 29 -3.95 -12.86 -9.77
CA ALA A 29 -2.94 -11.92 -10.21
C ALA A 29 -3.31 -10.47 -9.86
N MET A 30 -4.59 -10.10 -10.00
CA MET A 30 -5.11 -8.78 -9.61
C MET A 30 -5.04 -8.54 -8.10
N ILE A 31 -5.35 -9.53 -7.26
CA ILE A 31 -5.21 -9.39 -5.80
C ILE A 31 -3.75 -9.08 -5.43
N GLY A 32 -2.79 -9.82 -6.01
CA GLY A 32 -1.37 -9.57 -5.79
C GLY A 32 -0.94 -8.18 -6.30
N PHE A 33 -1.43 -7.79 -7.48
CA PHE A 33 -1.15 -6.47 -8.06
C PHE A 33 -1.65 -5.32 -7.18
N TYR A 34 -2.90 -5.39 -6.70
CA TYR A 34 -3.44 -4.37 -5.79
C TYR A 34 -2.74 -4.38 -4.43
N GLY A 35 -2.35 -5.56 -3.92
CA GLY A 35 -1.54 -5.66 -2.71
C GLY A 35 -0.19 -4.95 -2.85
N CYS A 36 0.53 -5.19 -3.96
CA CYS A 36 1.78 -4.50 -4.26
C CYS A 36 1.59 -2.98 -4.39
N ILE A 37 0.55 -2.53 -5.09
CA ILE A 37 0.22 -1.10 -5.17
C ILE A 37 -0.04 -0.53 -3.78
N GLY A 38 -0.78 -1.24 -2.93
CA GLY A 38 -1.04 -0.84 -1.55
C GLY A 38 0.25 -0.66 -0.74
N LEU A 39 1.19 -1.59 -0.85
CA LEU A 39 2.50 -1.48 -0.20
C LEU A 39 3.31 -0.29 -0.72
N VAL A 40 3.35 -0.08 -2.04
CA VAL A 40 4.03 1.09 -2.65
C VAL A 40 3.40 2.40 -2.17
N LEU A 41 2.07 2.47 -2.06
CA LEU A 41 1.38 3.64 -1.52
C LEU A 41 1.72 3.86 -0.04
N LEU A 42 1.83 2.81 0.77
CA LEU A 42 2.28 2.92 2.15
C LEU A 42 3.72 3.40 2.25
N CYS A 43 4.61 3.01 1.33
CA CYS A 43 5.96 3.57 1.27
C CYS A 43 5.94 5.06 0.88
N VAL A 44 5.20 5.45 -0.16
CA VAL A 44 5.25 6.86 -0.60
C VAL A 44 4.51 7.81 0.35
N LEU A 45 3.42 7.35 0.95
CA LEU A 45 2.51 8.19 1.75
C LEU A 45 2.56 7.88 3.25
N GLY A 46 3.34 6.89 3.68
CA GLY A 46 3.36 6.40 5.07
C GLY A 46 3.66 7.50 6.07
N SER A 47 4.64 8.36 5.78
CA SER A 47 5.00 9.49 6.65
C SER A 47 3.88 10.55 6.77
N TRP A 48 2.97 10.65 5.79
CA TRP A 48 1.79 11.53 5.88
C TRP A 48 0.63 10.88 6.64
N PHE A 49 0.55 9.55 6.65
CA PHE A 49 -0.44 8.81 7.42
C PHE A 49 -0.02 8.56 8.87
N ALA A 50 1.25 8.76 9.21
CA ALA A 50 1.76 8.62 10.58
C ALA A 50 1.10 9.64 11.53
N PRO A 51 0.41 9.19 12.61
CA PRO A 51 -0.23 10.09 13.57
C PRO A 51 0.74 10.99 14.34
N TYR A 52 1.97 10.51 14.59
CA TYR A 52 2.98 11.18 15.40
C TYR A 52 4.33 11.25 14.68
N GLY A 53 5.17 12.20 15.10
CA GLY A 53 6.54 12.32 14.58
C GLY A 53 7.43 11.14 15.03
N ILE A 54 8.43 10.79 14.22
CA ILE A 54 9.37 9.69 14.53
C ILE A 54 10.09 9.90 15.87
N ASP A 55 10.44 11.15 16.18
CA ASP A 55 11.19 11.51 17.39
C ASP A 55 10.26 11.86 18.58
N GLN A 56 8.95 11.72 18.41
CA GLN A 56 7.99 12.07 19.45
C GLN A 56 7.91 10.95 20.49
N GLN A 57 8.16 11.32 21.76
CA GLN A 57 8.17 10.40 22.89
C GLN A 57 7.16 10.83 23.95
N PHE A 58 6.35 9.89 24.41
CA PHE A 58 5.33 10.11 25.44
C PHE A 58 5.72 9.42 26.74
N LEU A 59 6.24 10.20 27.69
CA LEU A 59 6.62 9.71 29.01
C LEU A 59 5.36 9.29 29.80
N GLY A 60 5.40 8.10 30.41
CA GLY A 60 4.28 7.51 31.14
C GLY A 60 3.41 6.58 30.29
N TYR A 61 3.60 6.59 28.97
CA TYR A 61 2.92 5.74 28.00
C TYR A 61 3.86 4.64 27.50
N GLN A 62 4.73 4.07 28.35
CA GLN A 62 5.63 2.98 27.95
C GLN A 62 4.90 1.63 27.93
N LEU A 63 5.21 0.79 26.94
CA LEU A 63 4.69 -0.58 26.82
C LEU A 63 3.15 -0.65 26.82
N LEU A 64 2.47 0.32 26.20
CA LEU A 64 1.03 0.21 26.04
C LEU A 64 0.68 -0.92 25.09
N PRO A 65 -0.29 -1.76 25.48
CA PRO A 65 -0.83 -2.74 24.55
C PRO A 65 -1.58 -2.02 23.42
N PRO A 66 -1.85 -2.73 22.31
CA PRO A 66 -2.59 -2.16 21.21
C PRO A 66 -4.01 -1.74 21.64
N SER A 67 -4.59 -0.81 20.89
CA SER A 67 -5.87 -0.15 21.20
C SER A 67 -7.05 -1.11 21.42
N TRP A 68 -7.02 -2.31 20.85
CA TRP A 68 -8.05 -3.35 21.05
C TRP A 68 -7.88 -4.17 22.34
N SER A 69 -6.87 -3.87 23.14
CA SER A 69 -6.68 -4.43 24.48
C SER A 69 -7.47 -3.63 25.53
N ARG A 70 -7.82 -4.27 26.65
CA ARG A 70 -8.54 -3.64 27.76
C ARG A 70 -7.81 -2.43 28.36
N TYR A 71 -6.48 -2.41 28.27
CA TYR A 71 -5.62 -1.35 28.80
C TYR A 71 -4.95 -0.54 27.66
N GLY A 72 -5.42 -0.70 26.42
CA GLY A 72 -4.90 0.02 25.27
C GLY A 72 -5.60 1.37 25.12
N GLU A 73 -4.96 2.28 24.37
CA GLU A 73 -5.53 3.57 24.02
C GLU A 73 -5.67 3.72 22.51
N VAL A 74 -6.78 4.31 22.05
CA VAL A 74 -7.04 4.55 20.62
C VAL A 74 -6.06 5.56 20.02
N SER A 75 -5.54 6.47 20.85
CA SER A 75 -4.46 7.39 20.48
C SER A 75 -3.23 6.65 19.95
N PHE A 76 -2.91 5.49 20.54
CA PHE A 76 -1.79 4.62 20.16
C PHE A 76 -2.33 3.33 19.55
N PHE A 77 -2.71 3.38 18.27
CA PHE A 77 -3.47 2.30 17.63
C PHE A 77 -2.83 0.91 17.78
N LEU A 78 -1.52 0.81 17.52
CA LEU A 78 -0.71 -0.41 17.70
C LEU A 78 -0.02 -0.49 19.07
N GLY A 79 -0.24 0.49 19.94
CA GLY A 79 0.46 0.63 21.22
C GLY A 79 1.80 1.37 21.09
N THR A 80 2.58 1.30 22.16
CA THR A 80 3.86 2.02 22.28
C THR A 80 5.00 1.08 22.64
N ASP A 81 6.23 1.52 22.35
CA ASP A 81 7.44 0.80 22.75
C ASP A 81 7.88 1.09 24.19
N ASP A 82 9.03 0.54 24.58
CA ASP A 82 9.66 0.70 25.89
C ASP A 82 10.07 2.15 26.21
N LEU A 83 10.23 3.00 25.20
CA LEU A 83 10.49 4.42 25.37
C LEU A 83 9.20 5.26 25.37
N GLY A 84 8.05 4.67 25.04
CA GLY A 84 6.77 5.37 24.92
C GLY A 84 6.58 6.06 23.57
N ARG A 85 7.19 5.54 22.51
CA ARG A 85 6.98 6.01 21.13
C ARG A 85 5.89 5.19 20.46
N ASP A 86 5.08 5.82 19.63
CA ASP A 86 3.99 5.16 18.90
C ASP A 86 4.53 4.18 17.85
N VAL A 87 4.11 2.91 17.94
CA VAL A 87 4.62 1.85 17.05
C VAL A 87 4.11 2.03 15.62
N LEU A 88 2.85 2.46 15.44
CA LEU A 88 2.25 2.64 14.13
C LEU A 88 2.98 3.71 13.31
N SER A 89 3.20 4.88 13.91
CA SER A 89 3.91 6.00 13.29
C SER A 89 5.31 5.60 12.86
N ARG A 90 6.00 4.78 13.66
CA ARG A 90 7.34 4.30 13.35
C ARG A 90 7.37 3.28 12.21
N LEU A 91 6.38 2.38 12.16
CA LEU A 91 6.25 1.44 11.04
C LEU A 91 5.94 2.17 9.74
N LEU A 92 4.99 3.11 9.76
CA LEU A 92 4.60 3.88 8.58
C LEU A 92 5.73 4.79 8.10
N SER A 93 6.40 5.49 9.02
CA SER A 93 7.51 6.38 8.66
C SER A 93 8.80 5.64 8.33
N GLY A 94 9.00 4.41 8.83
CA GLY A 94 10.14 3.57 8.47
C GLY A 94 9.94 2.79 7.17
N ALA A 95 8.69 2.56 6.78
CA ALA A 95 8.35 2.00 5.46
C ALA A 95 8.46 3.04 4.34
N ALA A 96 8.39 4.33 4.69
CA ALA A 96 8.46 5.45 3.76
C ALA A 96 9.88 5.96 3.52
#